data_AF-A0A7M3XA00-F1
#
_entry.id   AF-A0A7M3XA00-F1
#
_cell.length_a   1.000
_cell.length_b   1.000
_cell.length_c   1.000
_cell.angle_alpha   90.00
_cell.angle_beta   90.00
_cell.angle_gamma   90.00
#
_symmetry.space_group_name_H-M   'P 1'
#
loop_
_entity.id
_entity.type
_entity.pdbx_description
1 polymer ?
#
loop_
_entity_poly.entity_id
_entity_poly.type
_entity_poly.pdbx_seq_one_letter_code
_entity_poly.pdbx_strand_id
1 'polypeptide(L)'
;SWVEDPYASGDDRVDAIIDDGTGVVESRWYRPGEMPPIGTTVTVMGDVIEYDGRIWIQSLGAGAMEWTSSDLPEVETLAIADVAQDPASYAGEVIRLTGFIGESIAPDSTFTSAYLGDHPNYGNSEHQMHLIIRSAIGEWIEATSKIEVQGILTYQQRDLRWSLQVQGPEILLDKNHVVNIPQLDWNAQATWSYQSGQTVTMTGVLTTAETTWRLYGPSGTSICVVPTDEDRTTEETNSLHNQLQTVQGRLMWSETESGWCIDANYGASPTLVNPETPMSLMAMLSADPIGLVADPDSTYTLSAFVKYAVEPGVENEEAYFVDAASYSPGWTTVAVSVPGPRTAWLETGQNIIANVSVSWDDEDMRIRLIVHDYTLGTVPSARTLLWDDGATQWSYARDQNVLLNGKATDVDGQWHLVRDGSNESIVL
;
A
#
# COMPACT_ATOMS: atom_id res chain seq x y z
N SER A 1 3.40 25.92 8.97
CA SER A 1 3.64 24.49 9.34
C SER A 1 4.43 24.44 10.63
N TRP A 2 4.44 23.32 11.35
CA TRP A 2 5.25 23.16 12.55
C TRP A 2 6.03 21.84 12.55
N VAL A 3 7.04 21.73 13.39
CA VAL A 3 7.78 20.48 13.64
C VAL A 3 7.98 20.36 15.15
N GLU A 4 7.49 19.27 15.74
CA GLU A 4 7.85 18.89 17.11
C GLU A 4 9.28 18.39 17.15
N ASP A 5 10.03 18.87 18.13
CA ASP A 5 11.39 18.47 18.42
C ASP A 5 12.24 18.18 17.17
N PRO A 6 12.49 19.22 16.33
CA PRO A 6 13.13 19.03 15.03
C PRO A 6 14.57 18.49 15.10
N TYR A 7 15.14 18.37 16.30
CA TYR A 7 16.46 17.78 16.53
C TYR A 7 16.42 16.51 17.40
N ALA A 8 15.23 16.00 17.75
CA ALA A 8 15.06 14.87 18.66
C ALA A 8 15.85 15.06 19.99
N SER A 9 15.94 16.30 20.48
CA SER A 9 16.76 16.67 21.63
C SER A 9 16.03 16.49 22.98
N GLY A 10 14.72 16.19 22.95
CA GLY A 10 13.90 16.03 24.15
C GLY A 10 13.55 17.35 24.84
N ASP A 11 13.78 18.48 24.16
CA ASP A 11 13.62 19.83 24.72
C ASP A 11 12.15 20.33 24.73
N ASP A 12 11.19 19.50 24.28
CA ASP A 12 9.77 19.87 24.15
C ASP A 12 9.60 21.20 23.41
N ARG A 13 10.35 21.30 22.30
CA ARG A 13 10.47 22.49 21.45
C ARG A 13 9.70 22.30 20.17
N VAL A 14 8.89 23.28 19.81
CA VAL A 14 8.19 23.33 18.52
C VAL A 14 8.65 24.54 17.74
N ASP A 15 9.08 24.27 16.51
CA ASP A 15 9.46 25.30 15.57
C ASP A 15 8.31 25.47 14.56
N ALA A 16 7.61 26.59 14.65
CA ALA A 16 6.54 26.96 13.73
C ALA A 16 7.07 27.93 12.67
N ILE A 17 6.87 27.59 11.40
CA ILE A 17 7.15 28.47 10.27
C ILE A 17 5.84 29.16 9.89
N ILE A 18 5.85 30.49 10.00
CA ILE A 18 4.74 31.37 9.71
C ILE A 18 5.12 32.21 8.48
N ASP A 19 4.26 32.20 7.48
CA ASP A 19 4.39 33.00 6.26
C ASP A 19 3.18 33.92 6.17
N ASP A 20 3.42 35.23 6.12
CA ASP A 20 2.37 36.25 5.98
C ASP A 20 2.31 36.86 4.56
N GLY A 21 3.06 36.28 3.61
CA GLY A 21 3.18 36.75 2.24
C GLY A 21 4.19 37.90 2.05
N THR A 22 4.77 38.43 3.12
CA THR A 22 5.82 39.47 3.07
C THR A 22 7.18 39.00 3.60
N GLY A 23 7.18 37.91 4.37
CA GLY A 23 8.39 37.25 4.87
C GLY A 23 8.08 35.95 5.58
N VAL A 24 9.14 35.24 5.98
CA VAL A 24 9.05 34.02 6.77
C VAL A 24 9.55 34.30 8.18
N VAL A 25 8.71 34.05 9.17
CA VAL A 25 9.07 34.15 10.59
C VAL A 25 9.06 32.75 11.18
N GLU A 26 10.15 32.38 11.83
CA GLU A 26 10.21 31.18 12.65
C GLU A 26 9.90 31.57 14.10
N SER A 27 8.84 30.95 14.63
CA SER A 27 8.47 31.04 16.03
C SER A 27 8.96 29.79 16.75
N ARG A 28 9.77 29.98 17.79
CA ARG A 28 10.23 28.89 18.66
C ARG A 28 9.45 28.89 19.96
N TRP A 29 8.86 27.75 20.27
CA TRP A 29 8.03 27.57 21.44
C TRP A 29 8.51 26.38 22.27
N TYR A 30 8.45 26.51 23.58
CA TYR A 30 8.80 25.46 24.55
C TYR A 30 7.59 25.19 25.46
N ARG A 31 7.27 23.92 25.71
CA ARG A 31 6.10 23.45 26.48
C ARG A 31 4.76 23.83 25.84
N PRO A 32 4.45 23.26 24.68
CA PRO A 32 3.25 23.59 23.96
C PRO A 32 1.96 23.19 24.70
N GLY A 33 0.90 23.98 24.51
CA GLY A 33 -0.49 23.56 24.69
C GLY A 33 -1.01 22.75 23.49
N GLU A 34 -2.32 22.67 23.28
CA GLU A 34 -2.88 22.02 22.09
C GLU A 34 -2.44 22.73 20.81
N MET A 35 -1.90 21.96 19.86
CA MET A 35 -1.48 22.47 18.56
C MET A 35 -2.69 22.79 17.68
N PRO A 36 -2.71 23.95 16.99
CA PRO A 36 -3.77 24.23 16.04
C PRO A 36 -3.61 23.36 14.78
N PRO A 37 -4.72 22.99 14.12
CA PRO A 37 -4.68 22.34 12.82
C PRO A 37 -3.97 23.20 11.76
N ILE A 38 -3.45 22.57 10.71
CA ILE A 38 -2.80 23.26 9.60
C ILE A 38 -3.75 24.27 8.94
N GLY A 39 -3.23 25.47 8.64
CA GLY A 39 -4.00 26.56 8.04
C GLY A 39 -4.79 27.42 9.04
N THR A 40 -4.75 27.09 10.33
CA THR A 40 -5.31 27.95 11.38
C THR A 40 -4.58 29.29 11.44
N THR A 41 -5.35 30.38 11.55
CA THR A 41 -4.79 31.70 11.82
C THR A 41 -4.37 31.77 13.29
N VAL A 42 -3.12 32.14 13.55
CA VAL A 42 -2.57 32.18 14.91
C VAL A 42 -2.06 33.56 15.25
N THR A 43 -2.19 33.94 16.52
CA THR A 43 -1.47 35.09 17.09
C THR A 43 -0.29 34.58 17.89
N VAL A 44 0.92 35.00 17.53
CA VAL A 44 2.14 34.63 18.25
C VAL A 44 2.70 35.84 18.99
N MET A 45 2.99 35.67 20.27
CA MET A 45 3.57 36.70 21.15
C MET A 45 4.94 36.24 21.64
N GLY A 46 5.97 37.06 21.46
CA GLY A 46 7.32 36.75 21.94
C GLY A 46 8.31 37.90 21.70
N ASP A 47 9.56 37.67 22.10
CA ASP A 47 10.66 38.60 21.86
C ASP A 47 11.15 38.46 20.41
N VAL A 48 11.24 39.59 19.71
CA VAL A 48 11.84 39.64 18.38
C VAL A 48 13.36 39.63 18.53
N ILE A 49 14.00 38.63 17.96
CA ILE A 49 15.44 38.46 17.96
C ILE A 49 15.93 38.52 16.53
N GLU A 50 16.98 39.30 16.29
CA GLU A 50 17.70 39.27 15.02
C GLU A 50 19.04 38.55 15.24
N TYR A 51 19.27 37.48 14.48
CA TYR A 51 20.54 36.77 14.50
C TYR A 51 20.91 36.32 13.09
N ASP A 52 22.11 36.70 12.64
CA ASP A 52 22.64 36.40 11.30
C ASP A 52 21.71 36.85 10.14
N GLY A 53 21.09 38.02 10.30
CA GLY A 53 20.18 38.60 9.31
C GLY A 53 18.81 37.91 9.20
N ARG A 54 18.52 36.96 10.10
CA ARG A 54 17.22 36.31 10.24
C ARG A 54 16.50 36.84 11.46
N ILE A 55 15.20 37.08 11.30
CA ILE A 55 14.31 37.54 12.37
C ILE A 55 13.56 36.32 12.90
N TRP A 56 13.59 36.14 14.22
CA TRP A 56 12.92 35.07 14.94
C TRP A 56 12.01 35.69 16.00
N ILE A 57 10.87 35.05 16.27
CA ILE A 57 10.08 35.35 17.47
C ILE A 57 10.35 34.22 18.46
N GLN A 58 10.93 34.54 19.61
CA GLN A 58 11.16 33.58 20.67
C GLN A 58 10.16 33.79 21.80
N SER A 59 9.45 32.72 22.18
CA SER A 59 8.47 32.78 23.26
C SER A 59 8.62 31.64 24.25
N LEU A 60 8.39 31.93 25.54
CA LEU A 60 8.55 30.99 26.65
C LEU A 60 7.21 30.75 27.36
N GLY A 61 6.67 29.53 27.25
CA GLY A 61 5.50 29.07 28.01
C GLY A 61 4.17 29.06 27.24
N ALA A 62 3.14 28.47 27.86
CA ALA A 62 1.88 28.04 27.24
C ALA A 62 0.95 29.15 26.68
N GLY A 63 1.35 30.43 26.72
CA GLY A 63 0.60 31.58 26.17
C GLY A 63 1.27 32.23 24.95
N ALA A 64 2.20 31.53 24.32
CA ALA A 64 2.98 32.02 23.20
C ALA A 64 2.21 32.07 21.88
N MET A 65 1.22 31.20 21.72
CA MET A 65 0.40 31.04 20.52
C MET A 65 -1.06 30.96 20.94
N GLU A 66 -1.88 31.86 20.41
CA GLU A 66 -3.32 31.93 20.68
C GLU A 66 -4.11 31.75 19.37
N TRP A 67 -5.18 30.97 19.46
CA TRP A 67 -6.15 30.76 18.40
C TRP A 67 -7.53 30.46 19.00
N THR A 68 -8.57 30.70 18.23
CA THR A 68 -9.97 30.48 18.58
C THR A 68 -10.66 29.64 17.50
N SER A 69 -11.87 29.16 17.77
CA SER A 69 -12.61 28.37 16.79
C SER A 69 -12.96 29.14 15.51
N SER A 70 -13.01 30.48 15.55
CA SER A 70 -13.18 31.31 14.35
C SER A 70 -11.93 31.44 13.50
N ASP A 71 -10.77 31.04 14.02
CA ASP A 71 -9.49 31.10 13.31
C ASP A 71 -9.17 29.80 12.56
N LEU A 72 -9.99 28.76 12.76
CA LEU A 72 -9.89 27.51 12.03
C LEU A 72 -10.21 27.72 10.55
N PRO A 73 -9.48 27.05 9.64
CA PRO A 73 -9.72 27.19 8.22
C PRO A 73 -11.06 26.57 7.83
N GLU A 74 -11.64 27.07 6.74
CA GLU A 74 -12.68 26.33 6.03
C GLU A 74 -12.01 25.14 5.32
N VAL A 75 -12.54 23.94 5.54
CA VAL A 75 -11.96 22.69 5.02
C VAL A 75 -12.90 22.09 4.00
N GLU A 76 -12.47 22.07 2.74
CA GLU A 76 -13.21 21.41 1.66
C GLU A 76 -12.74 19.95 1.53
N THR A 77 -13.69 19.01 1.49
CA THR A 77 -13.38 17.59 1.24
C THR A 77 -13.53 17.30 -0.25
N LEU A 78 -12.45 16.84 -0.88
CA LEU A 78 -12.34 16.68 -2.32
C LEU A 78 -11.88 15.27 -2.69
N ALA A 79 -12.24 14.81 -3.89
CA ALA A 79 -11.56 13.67 -4.49
C ALA A 79 -10.22 14.13 -5.11
N ILE A 80 -9.24 13.22 -5.17
CA ILE A 80 -7.93 13.51 -5.77
C ILE A 80 -8.10 13.92 -7.25
N ALA A 81 -9.05 13.31 -7.96
CA ALA A 81 -9.39 13.63 -9.34
C ALA A 81 -9.89 15.09 -9.51
N ASP A 82 -10.69 15.61 -8.56
CA ASP A 82 -11.19 16.99 -8.61
C ASP A 82 -10.04 17.99 -8.51
N VAL A 83 -9.09 17.73 -7.60
CA VAL A 83 -7.87 18.54 -7.46
C VAL A 83 -6.97 18.41 -8.69
N ALA A 84 -6.90 17.24 -9.32
CA ALA A 84 -6.10 17.04 -10.52
C ALA A 84 -6.63 17.82 -11.73
N GLN A 85 -7.95 18.02 -11.82
CA GLN A 85 -8.58 18.73 -12.92
C GLN A 85 -8.22 20.23 -12.95
N ASP A 86 -8.20 20.89 -11.78
CA ASP A 86 -7.80 22.29 -11.64
C ASP A 86 -7.10 22.55 -10.30
N PRO A 87 -5.82 22.15 -10.15
CA PRO A 87 -5.12 22.31 -8.88
C PRO A 87 -4.88 23.79 -8.52
N ALA A 88 -4.94 24.70 -9.50
CA ALA A 88 -4.72 26.12 -9.27
C ALA A 88 -5.88 26.78 -8.52
N SER A 89 -7.11 26.26 -8.63
CA SER A 89 -8.27 26.79 -7.89
C SER A 89 -8.18 26.52 -6.39
N TYR A 90 -7.36 25.55 -5.98
CA TYR A 90 -7.18 25.15 -4.57
C TYR A 90 -5.83 25.61 -4.00
N ALA A 91 -5.06 26.42 -4.75
CA ALA A 91 -3.73 26.85 -4.34
C ALA A 91 -3.79 27.75 -3.09
N GLY A 92 -3.13 27.33 -2.01
CA GLY A 92 -3.15 28.03 -0.72
C GLY A 92 -4.35 27.69 0.16
N GLU A 93 -5.33 26.94 -0.34
CA GLU A 93 -6.49 26.50 0.42
C GLU A 93 -6.18 25.26 1.27
N VAL A 94 -6.91 25.12 2.39
CA VAL A 94 -6.88 23.91 3.22
C VAL A 94 -7.90 22.92 2.67
N ILE A 95 -7.41 21.82 2.15
CA ILE A 95 -8.24 20.75 1.59
C ILE A 95 -8.06 19.45 2.36
N ARG A 96 -9.09 18.61 2.31
CA ARG A 96 -9.08 17.27 2.87
C ARG A 96 -9.24 16.24 1.76
N LEU A 97 -8.32 15.28 1.73
CA LEU A 97 -8.30 14.20 0.76
C LEU A 97 -8.34 12.86 1.47
N THR A 98 -9.03 11.89 0.88
CA THR A 98 -8.95 10.49 1.25
C THR A 98 -8.29 9.72 0.11
N GLY A 99 -7.36 8.84 0.43
CA GLY A 99 -6.70 8.01 -0.57
C GLY A 99 -5.85 6.91 0.06
N PHE A 100 -4.98 6.31 -0.74
CA PHE A 100 -4.12 5.22 -0.34
C PHE A 100 -2.66 5.64 -0.38
N ILE A 101 -1.95 5.46 0.72
CA ILE A 101 -0.53 5.85 0.80
C ILE A 101 0.33 4.89 0.00
N GLY A 102 1.24 5.40 -0.82
CA GLY A 102 2.09 4.58 -1.69
C GLY A 102 3.28 3.92 -1.00
N GLU A 103 3.69 4.43 0.17
CA GLU A 103 4.85 3.96 0.93
C GLU A 103 4.60 3.96 2.43
N SER A 104 5.33 3.12 3.17
CA SER A 104 5.20 3.05 4.62
C SER A 104 5.87 4.26 5.29
N ILE A 105 5.22 4.81 6.31
CA ILE A 105 5.70 5.97 7.06
C ILE A 105 6.03 5.56 8.49
N ALA A 106 7.24 5.89 8.93
CA ALA A 106 7.72 5.62 10.28
C ALA A 106 7.06 6.54 11.32
N PRO A 107 6.78 6.02 12.54
CA PRO A 107 6.10 6.77 13.59
C PRO A 107 6.87 8.01 14.04
N ASP A 108 8.19 7.94 14.04
CA ASP A 108 9.13 8.95 14.52
C ASP A 108 9.69 9.86 13.42
N SER A 109 9.29 9.65 12.15
CA SER A 109 9.76 10.50 11.06
C SER A 109 9.17 11.91 11.18
N THR A 110 10.04 12.90 11.39
CA THR A 110 9.67 14.32 11.49
C THR A 110 9.53 15.00 10.13
N PHE A 111 10.02 14.36 9.07
CA PHE A 111 9.90 14.83 7.70
C PHE A 111 9.84 13.65 6.72
N THR A 112 8.70 13.49 6.06
CA THR A 112 8.47 12.44 5.07
C THR A 112 7.84 13.04 3.82
N SER A 113 8.34 12.65 2.64
CA SER A 113 7.59 12.83 1.39
C SER A 113 6.90 11.53 1.05
N ALA A 114 5.63 11.60 0.62
CA ALA A 114 4.90 10.42 0.19
C ALA A 114 3.96 10.69 -0.99
N TYR A 115 3.35 9.65 -1.55
CA TYR A 115 2.28 9.78 -2.54
C TYR A 115 0.98 9.21 -2.02
N LEU A 116 -0.11 9.96 -2.21
CA LEU A 116 -1.48 9.54 -1.96
C LEU A 116 -2.16 9.24 -3.29
N GLY A 117 -2.49 7.98 -3.54
CA GLY A 117 -3.23 7.54 -4.72
C GLY A 117 -4.73 7.49 -4.49
N ASP A 118 -5.48 7.61 -5.58
CA ASP A 118 -6.93 7.37 -5.63
C ASP A 118 -7.31 5.88 -5.58
N HIS A 119 -6.33 4.98 -5.74
CA HIS A 119 -6.50 3.53 -5.70
C HIS A 119 -5.35 2.86 -4.90
N PRO A 120 -5.59 1.76 -4.15
CA PRO A 120 -4.55 1.11 -3.34
C PRO A 120 -3.42 0.49 -4.17
N ASN A 121 -3.74 0.10 -5.41
CA ASN A 121 -2.76 -0.38 -6.38
C ASN A 121 -2.21 0.79 -7.22
N TYR A 122 -0.88 0.99 -7.18
CA TYR A 122 -0.16 1.94 -8.01
C TYR A 122 -0.49 1.84 -9.51
N GLY A 123 -0.56 0.61 -10.06
CA GLY A 123 -0.82 0.40 -11.49
C GLY A 123 -2.25 0.73 -11.94
N ASN A 124 -3.18 0.85 -10.99
CA ASN A 124 -4.58 1.22 -11.23
C ASN A 124 -4.90 2.62 -10.69
N SER A 125 -3.91 3.32 -10.11
CA SER A 125 -4.09 4.69 -9.65
C SER A 125 -3.92 5.62 -10.85
N GLU A 126 -4.98 6.33 -11.18
CA GLU A 126 -4.97 7.31 -12.28
C GLU A 126 -4.43 8.66 -11.79
N HIS A 127 -4.70 8.99 -10.53
CA HIS A 127 -4.30 10.27 -9.92
C HIS A 127 -3.52 10.04 -8.63
N GLN A 128 -2.42 10.78 -8.48
CA GLN A 128 -1.60 10.78 -7.28
C GLN A 128 -1.32 12.20 -6.81
N MET A 129 -1.46 12.41 -5.50
CA MET A 129 -1.09 13.65 -4.82
C MET A 129 0.22 13.46 -4.07
N HIS A 130 1.21 14.33 -4.33
CA HIS A 130 2.44 14.34 -3.55
C HIS A 130 2.17 14.98 -2.18
N LEU A 131 2.52 14.27 -1.11
CA LEU A 131 2.41 14.72 0.26
C LEU A 131 3.79 15.15 0.78
N ILE A 132 3.81 16.24 1.53
CA ILE A 132 4.94 16.60 2.39
C ILE A 132 4.43 16.61 3.82
N ILE A 133 4.80 15.57 4.55
CA ILE A 133 4.39 15.32 5.92
C ILE A 133 5.48 15.87 6.84
N ARG A 134 5.07 16.74 7.76
CA ARG A 134 5.93 17.31 8.79
C ARG A 134 5.42 16.89 10.15
N SER A 135 6.35 16.73 11.09
CA SER A 135 6.11 16.16 12.42
C SER A 135 5.84 14.66 12.41
N ALA A 136 6.14 14.04 13.54
CA ALA A 136 5.95 12.62 13.77
C ALA A 136 4.46 12.25 13.75
N ILE A 137 4.14 11.07 13.22
CA ILE A 137 2.77 10.54 13.18
C ILE A 137 2.44 9.80 14.49
N GLY A 138 3.47 9.24 15.15
CA GLY A 138 3.32 8.49 16.40
C GLY A 138 2.94 7.02 16.23
N GLU A 139 2.46 6.61 15.05
CA GLU A 139 2.24 5.21 14.68
C GLU A 139 2.74 4.90 13.26
N TRP A 140 3.04 3.63 12.99
CA TRP A 140 3.37 3.19 11.64
C TRP A 140 2.13 3.30 10.75
N ILE A 141 2.31 3.89 9.57
CA ILE A 141 1.32 3.79 8.48
C ILE A 141 1.94 2.89 7.42
N GLU A 142 1.29 1.78 7.10
CA GLU A 142 1.80 0.86 6.07
C GLU A 142 1.45 1.31 4.66
N ALA A 143 2.30 1.01 3.68
CA ALA A 143 1.97 1.15 2.27
C ALA A 143 0.62 0.51 1.95
N THR A 144 -0.14 1.09 1.02
CA THR A 144 -1.53 0.74 0.65
C THR A 144 -2.58 1.03 1.73
N SER A 145 -2.20 1.53 2.92
CA SER A 145 -3.17 1.97 3.91
C SER A 145 -4.05 3.09 3.36
N LYS A 146 -5.35 3.01 3.68
CA LYS A 146 -6.28 4.09 3.39
C LYS A 146 -6.19 5.14 4.49
N ILE A 147 -5.89 6.38 4.10
CA ILE A 147 -5.73 7.50 5.02
C ILE A 147 -6.60 8.68 4.58
N GLU A 148 -7.04 9.46 5.56
CA GLU A 148 -7.56 10.81 5.36
C GLU A 148 -6.49 11.81 5.80
N VAL A 149 -6.19 12.77 4.94
CA VAL A 149 -5.20 13.81 5.18
C VAL A 149 -5.81 15.18 4.97
N GLN A 150 -5.42 16.11 5.83
CA GLN A 150 -5.75 17.52 5.70
C GLN A 150 -4.46 18.32 5.48
N GLY A 151 -4.50 19.26 4.55
CA GLY A 151 -3.30 20.02 4.24
C GLY A 151 -3.52 21.23 3.35
N ILE A 152 -2.46 22.03 3.20
CA ILE A 152 -2.45 23.20 2.31
C ILE A 152 -1.84 22.80 0.97
N LEU A 153 -2.57 23.02 -0.12
CA LEU A 153 -2.07 22.73 -1.46
C LEU A 153 -1.11 23.84 -1.91
N THR A 154 0.11 23.46 -2.28
CA THR A 154 1.17 24.41 -2.67
C THR A 154 1.89 23.95 -3.93
N TYR A 155 2.24 24.90 -4.80
CA TYR A 155 3.08 24.61 -5.97
C TYR A 155 4.56 24.71 -5.61
N GLN A 156 5.28 23.59 -5.73
CA GLN A 156 6.71 23.54 -5.51
C GLN A 156 7.46 23.97 -6.78
N GLN A 157 7.90 25.22 -6.83
CA GLN A 157 8.61 25.75 -8.00
C GLN A 157 9.92 25.01 -8.33
N ARG A 158 10.62 24.48 -7.32
CA ARG A 158 11.86 23.74 -7.52
C ARG A 158 11.63 22.40 -8.22
N ASP A 159 10.59 21.69 -7.79
CA ASP A 159 10.27 20.34 -8.26
C ASP A 159 9.17 20.35 -9.35
N LEU A 160 8.68 21.55 -9.71
CA LEU A 160 7.64 21.84 -10.69
C LEU A 160 6.35 21.02 -10.52
N ARG A 161 5.96 20.73 -9.27
CA ARG A 161 4.80 19.89 -8.93
C ARG A 161 3.94 20.50 -7.83
N TRP A 162 2.67 20.14 -7.80
CA TRP A 162 1.78 20.41 -6.67
C TRP A 162 2.06 19.44 -5.53
N SER A 163 2.02 19.94 -4.30
CA SER A 163 2.19 19.15 -3.09
C SER A 163 1.24 19.59 -2.00
N LEU A 164 0.65 18.64 -1.31
CA LEU A 164 -0.14 18.87 -0.11
C LEU A 164 0.79 18.89 1.10
N GLN A 165 0.90 20.03 1.78
CA GLN A 165 1.62 20.15 3.04
C GLN A 165 0.71 19.62 4.16
N VAL A 166 1.14 18.58 4.87
CA VAL A 166 0.34 17.86 5.88
C VAL A 166 1.10 17.83 7.21
N GLN A 167 0.37 17.80 8.33
CA GLN A 167 0.94 17.55 9.66
C GLN A 167 0.72 16.09 10.04
N GLY A 168 1.78 15.41 10.52
CA GLY A 168 1.75 13.99 10.87
C GLY A 168 0.59 13.61 11.81
N PRO A 169 0.36 14.33 12.92
CA PRO A 169 -0.75 14.05 13.84
C PRO A 169 -2.15 14.27 13.28
N GLU A 170 -2.29 14.95 12.13
CA GLU A 170 -3.58 15.16 11.46
C GLU A 170 -3.92 14.06 10.46
N ILE A 171 -3.01 13.10 10.24
CA ILE A 171 -3.27 11.97 9.35
C ILE A 171 -4.14 10.95 10.09
N LEU A 172 -5.32 10.68 9.53
CA LEU A 172 -6.26 9.72 10.09
C LEU A 172 -6.19 8.41 9.30
N LEU A 173 -5.83 7.33 9.98
CA LEU A 173 -5.78 5.98 9.42
C LEU A 173 -7.15 5.30 9.48
N ASP A 174 -7.65 4.80 8.34
CA ASP A 174 -8.85 3.95 8.31
C ASP A 174 -8.50 2.53 8.78
N LYS A 175 -8.73 2.27 10.07
CA LYS A 175 -8.44 0.98 10.71
C LYS A 175 -9.32 -0.19 10.23
N ASN A 176 -10.37 0.09 9.45
CA ASN A 176 -11.19 -0.96 8.84
C ASN A 176 -10.67 -1.40 7.47
N HIS A 177 -9.72 -0.66 6.89
CA HIS A 177 -9.11 -1.04 5.63
C HIS A 177 -8.09 -2.17 5.84
N VAL A 178 -8.22 -3.23 5.04
CA VAL A 178 -7.28 -4.35 5.08
C VAL A 178 -6.06 -4.01 4.22
N VAL A 179 -4.91 -3.86 4.87
CA VAL A 179 -3.62 -3.63 4.20
C VAL A 179 -3.16 -4.94 3.55
N ASN A 180 -2.71 -4.87 2.30
CA ASN A 180 -2.10 -6.01 1.63
C ASN A 180 -0.60 -6.07 1.95
N ILE A 181 -0.16 -7.15 2.59
CA ILE A 181 1.25 -7.34 2.93
C ILE A 181 1.94 -8.05 1.76
N PRO A 182 2.91 -7.41 1.08
CA PRO A 182 3.60 -8.02 -0.06
C PRO A 182 4.42 -9.25 0.36
N GLN A 183 4.30 -10.32 -0.42
CA GLN A 183 5.15 -11.50 -0.31
C GLN A 183 6.40 -11.33 -1.17
N LEU A 184 7.58 -11.52 -0.59
CA LEU A 184 8.84 -11.49 -1.32
C LEU A 184 9.05 -12.79 -2.10
N ASP A 185 9.49 -12.66 -3.35
CA ASP A 185 9.86 -13.79 -4.20
C ASP A 185 11.39 -13.97 -4.21
N TRP A 186 11.84 -15.20 -3.96
CA TRP A 186 13.24 -15.63 -4.03
C TRP A 186 13.86 -15.42 -5.41
N ASN A 187 13.06 -15.55 -6.48
CA ASN A 187 13.53 -15.38 -7.86
C ASN A 187 13.58 -13.91 -8.30
N ALA A 188 12.99 -13.01 -7.51
CA ALA A 188 12.92 -11.58 -7.78
C ALA A 188 13.72 -10.75 -6.76
N GLN A 189 14.85 -11.26 -6.26
CA GLN A 189 15.65 -10.56 -5.25
C GLN A 189 16.01 -9.10 -5.62
N ALA A 190 16.21 -8.83 -6.92
CA ALA A 190 16.49 -7.48 -7.41
C ALA A 190 15.36 -6.47 -7.17
N THR A 191 14.12 -6.93 -6.93
CA THR A 191 12.95 -6.07 -6.70
C THR A 191 12.67 -5.85 -5.21
N TRP A 192 13.35 -6.54 -4.30
CA TRP A 192 13.13 -6.40 -2.86
C TRP A 192 13.34 -4.96 -2.38
N SER A 193 14.25 -4.21 -3.01
CA SER A 193 14.48 -2.80 -2.69
C SER A 193 13.23 -1.92 -2.82
N TYR A 194 12.27 -2.29 -3.68
CA TYR A 194 11.01 -1.54 -3.81
C TYR A 194 10.09 -1.72 -2.60
N GLN A 195 10.27 -2.78 -1.83
CA GLN A 195 9.54 -3.07 -0.59
C GLN A 195 10.32 -2.62 0.66
N SER A 196 11.43 -1.91 0.48
CA SER A 196 12.25 -1.41 1.58
C SER A 196 11.41 -0.55 2.52
N GLY A 197 11.51 -0.81 3.81
CA GLY A 197 10.76 -0.10 4.85
C GLY A 197 9.31 -0.55 4.99
N GLN A 198 8.78 -1.44 4.15
CA GLN A 198 7.43 -1.98 4.28
C GLN A 198 7.41 -3.25 5.14
N THR A 199 6.26 -3.55 5.74
CA THR A 199 6.01 -4.91 6.25
C THR A 199 5.87 -5.87 5.07
N VAL A 200 6.63 -6.98 5.08
CA VAL A 200 6.67 -8.01 4.03
C VAL A 200 6.45 -9.40 4.65
N THR A 201 6.07 -10.37 3.83
CA THR A 201 6.11 -11.81 4.18
C THR A 201 7.11 -12.54 3.31
N MET A 202 7.72 -13.58 3.85
CA MET A 202 8.64 -14.44 3.11
C MET A 202 8.73 -15.82 3.72
N THR A 203 8.67 -16.86 2.89
CA THR A 203 8.69 -18.26 3.33
C THR A 203 9.98 -18.94 2.93
N GLY A 204 10.57 -19.72 3.83
CA GLY A 204 11.78 -20.49 3.55
C GLY A 204 12.19 -21.36 4.73
N VAL A 205 13.34 -22.01 4.62
CA VAL A 205 13.88 -22.83 5.72
C VAL A 205 14.67 -21.94 6.67
N LEU A 206 14.26 -21.91 7.93
CA LEU A 206 14.87 -21.08 8.96
C LEU A 206 16.07 -21.77 9.59
N THR A 207 17.20 -21.09 9.65
CA THR A 207 18.37 -21.47 10.42
C THR A 207 18.56 -20.48 11.55
N THR A 208 18.40 -20.96 12.78
CA THR A 208 18.57 -20.18 14.00
C THR A 208 20.04 -20.14 14.45
N ALA A 209 20.44 -19.03 15.07
CA ALA A 209 21.74 -18.82 15.68
C ALA A 209 21.61 -17.87 16.89
N GLU A 210 22.68 -17.65 17.65
CA GLU A 210 22.64 -16.80 18.85
C GLU A 210 22.24 -15.34 18.52
N THR A 211 22.78 -14.77 17.44
CA THR A 211 22.59 -13.35 17.11
C THR A 211 21.61 -13.12 15.95
N THR A 212 21.97 -13.57 14.74
CA THR A 212 21.21 -13.32 13.51
C THR A 212 20.67 -14.63 12.95
N TRP A 213 19.36 -14.70 12.68
CA TRP A 213 18.74 -15.87 12.05
C TRP A 213 18.78 -15.71 10.53
N ARG A 214 18.70 -16.81 9.79
CA ARG A 214 18.67 -16.77 8.33
C ARG A 214 17.54 -17.62 7.80
N LEU A 215 16.79 -17.06 6.86
CA LEU A 215 15.81 -17.80 6.08
C LEU A 215 16.43 -18.13 4.73
N TYR A 216 16.29 -19.37 4.27
CA TYR A 216 16.85 -19.84 2.99
C TYR A 216 15.74 -20.21 2.01
N GLY A 217 15.93 -19.79 0.76
CA GLY A 217 15.09 -20.15 -0.37
C GLY A 217 15.57 -21.40 -1.11
N PRO A 218 14.80 -21.88 -2.10
CA PRO A 218 15.07 -23.13 -2.82
C PRO A 218 16.42 -23.16 -3.56
N SER A 219 16.89 -22.00 -4.04
CA SER A 219 18.16 -21.83 -4.75
C SER A 219 19.37 -21.66 -3.81
N GLY A 220 19.17 -21.70 -2.49
CA GLY A 220 20.20 -21.43 -1.49
C GLY A 220 20.45 -19.93 -1.24
N THR A 221 19.70 -19.03 -1.87
CA THR A 221 19.67 -17.60 -1.48
C THR A 221 19.14 -17.45 -0.06
N SER A 222 19.64 -16.46 0.67
CA SER A 222 19.23 -16.21 2.05
C SER A 222 18.89 -14.75 2.32
N ILE A 223 18.00 -14.54 3.29
CA ILE A 223 17.72 -13.24 3.91
C ILE A 223 17.95 -13.35 5.41
N CYS A 224 18.49 -12.31 6.06
CA CYS A 224 18.57 -12.31 7.52
C CYS A 224 17.19 -12.09 8.14
N VAL A 225 17.01 -12.64 9.34
CA VAL A 225 15.82 -12.46 10.15
C VAL A 225 16.28 -11.93 11.49
N VAL A 226 15.71 -10.81 11.91
CA VAL A 226 15.84 -10.30 13.27
C VAL A 226 14.62 -10.81 14.03
N PRO A 227 14.77 -11.88 14.83
CA PRO A 227 13.65 -12.49 15.54
C PRO A 227 13.17 -11.59 16.69
N THR A 228 11.91 -11.77 17.08
CA THR A 228 11.37 -11.18 18.31
C THR A 228 11.85 -11.94 19.55
N ASP A 229 11.65 -11.36 20.74
CA ASP A 229 11.91 -12.05 22.01
C ASP A 229 11.00 -13.30 22.17
N GLU A 230 9.79 -13.27 21.62
CA GLU A 230 8.87 -14.41 21.61
C GLU A 230 9.37 -15.54 20.70
N ASP A 231 9.90 -15.20 19.52
CA ASP A 231 10.53 -16.16 18.62
C ASP A 231 11.73 -16.85 19.28
N ARG A 232 12.59 -16.08 19.97
CA ARG A 232 13.73 -16.62 20.72
C ARG A 232 13.30 -17.55 21.84
N THR A 233 12.27 -17.17 22.60
CA THR A 233 11.69 -18.02 23.65
C THR A 233 11.09 -19.30 23.07
N THR A 234 10.49 -19.21 21.88
CA THR A 234 9.94 -20.35 21.16
C THR A 234 11.05 -21.30 20.74
N GLU A 235 12.15 -20.83 20.14
CA GLU A 235 13.31 -21.65 19.76
C GLU A 235 13.90 -22.43 20.96
N GLU A 236 13.94 -21.81 22.14
CA GLU A 236 14.44 -22.46 23.36
C GLU A 236 13.56 -23.63 23.83
N THR A 237 12.25 -23.57 23.54
CA THR A 237 11.26 -24.55 24.00
C THR A 237 10.90 -25.58 22.92
N ASN A 238 10.85 -25.16 21.67
CA ASN A 238 10.58 -25.92 20.47
C ASN A 238 11.51 -25.42 19.35
N SER A 239 12.51 -26.21 18.98
CA SER A 239 13.46 -25.77 17.95
C SER A 239 12.75 -25.55 16.61
N LEU A 240 12.85 -24.31 16.12
CA LEU A 240 12.50 -23.80 14.80
C LEU A 240 13.67 -23.98 13.80
N HIS A 241 14.83 -24.45 14.27
CA HIS A 241 16.00 -24.70 13.44
C HIS A 241 15.75 -25.74 12.35
N ASN A 242 16.14 -25.41 11.12
CA ASN A 242 15.91 -26.19 9.89
C ASN A 242 14.45 -26.53 9.64
N GLN A 243 13.51 -25.72 10.16
CA GLN A 243 12.10 -25.85 9.85
C GLN A 243 11.72 -24.87 8.77
N LEU A 244 10.76 -25.27 7.93
CA LEU A 244 10.07 -24.34 7.05
C LEU A 244 9.31 -23.33 7.93
N GLN A 245 9.47 -22.05 7.66
CA GLN A 245 8.83 -20.96 8.41
C GLN A 245 8.39 -19.87 7.45
N THR A 246 7.29 -19.21 7.78
CA THR A 246 6.94 -17.92 7.16
C THR A 246 7.30 -16.81 8.14
N VAL A 247 8.15 -15.91 7.66
CA VAL A 247 8.59 -14.72 8.40
C VAL A 247 7.80 -13.56 7.86
N GLN A 248 7.19 -12.79 8.76
CA GLN A 248 6.61 -11.50 8.44
C GLN A 248 7.30 -10.45 9.30
N GLY A 249 7.52 -9.26 8.75
CA GLY A 249 8.23 -8.20 9.45
C GLY A 249 8.65 -7.09 8.50
N ARG A 250 9.33 -6.07 9.01
CA ARG A 250 9.74 -4.94 8.18
C ARG A 250 10.99 -5.26 7.39
N LEU A 251 10.98 -5.02 6.08
CA LEU A 251 12.16 -5.22 5.23
C LEU A 251 13.14 -4.06 5.41
N MET A 252 14.38 -4.36 5.78
CA MET A 252 15.40 -3.35 6.06
C MET A 252 16.75 -3.76 5.45
N TRP A 253 17.53 -2.78 5.00
CA TRP A 253 18.93 -3.04 4.65
C TRP A 253 19.79 -3.03 5.91
N SER A 254 20.50 -4.12 6.18
CA SER A 254 21.46 -4.21 7.28
C SER A 254 22.88 -3.99 6.78
N GLU A 255 23.52 -2.93 7.26
CA GLU A 255 24.94 -2.69 6.98
C GLU A 255 25.83 -3.78 7.61
N THR A 256 25.47 -4.26 8.80
CA THR A 256 26.20 -5.30 9.53
C THR A 256 26.20 -6.64 8.80
N GLU A 257 25.06 -7.05 8.24
CA GLU A 257 24.94 -8.28 7.45
C GLU A 257 25.26 -8.07 5.96
N SER A 258 25.44 -6.81 5.54
CA SER A 258 25.62 -6.41 4.13
C SER A 258 24.54 -7.00 3.22
N GLY A 259 23.28 -6.93 3.66
CA GLY A 259 22.16 -7.57 2.97
C GLY A 259 20.80 -7.16 3.52
N TRP A 260 19.74 -7.64 2.87
CA TRP A 260 18.36 -7.46 3.32
C TRP A 260 18.08 -8.31 4.55
N CYS A 261 17.44 -7.72 5.56
CA CYS A 261 16.88 -8.40 6.71
C CYS A 261 15.37 -8.15 6.81
N ILE A 262 14.64 -9.12 7.35
CA ILE A 262 13.28 -8.94 7.84
C ILE A 262 13.35 -8.76 9.35
N ASP A 263 12.89 -7.61 9.85
CA ASP A 263 12.79 -7.32 11.27
C ASP A 263 11.38 -7.60 11.77
N ALA A 264 11.24 -8.69 12.52
CA ALA A 264 9.97 -9.11 13.08
C ALA A 264 9.49 -8.20 14.24
N ASN A 265 10.35 -7.34 14.82
CA ASN A 265 9.98 -6.48 15.94
C ASN A 265 9.16 -5.24 15.53
N TYR A 266 9.30 -4.76 14.29
CA TYR A 266 8.73 -3.49 13.82
C TYR A 266 7.56 -3.64 12.82
N GLY A 267 7.05 -4.86 12.61
CA GLY A 267 5.82 -5.12 11.85
C GLY A 267 4.61 -5.16 12.78
N ALA A 268 3.45 -4.65 12.35
CA ALA A 268 2.20 -4.82 13.10
C ALA A 268 1.91 -6.32 13.24
N SER A 269 2.20 -6.86 14.43
CA SER A 269 2.16 -8.27 14.85
C SER A 269 2.29 -9.33 13.75
N PRO A 270 3.47 -9.93 13.63
CA PRO A 270 3.54 -11.36 13.31
C PRO A 270 4.74 -12.09 13.92
N THR A 271 4.48 -13.32 14.34
CA THR A 271 5.43 -14.30 14.87
C THR A 271 6.01 -15.14 13.73
N LEU A 272 7.10 -15.87 14.00
CA LEU A 272 7.45 -17.02 13.16
C LEU A 272 6.32 -18.05 13.26
N VAL A 273 5.66 -18.30 12.13
CA VAL A 273 4.52 -19.22 12.10
C VAL A 273 4.99 -20.60 11.66
N ASN A 274 4.77 -21.59 12.53
CA ASN A 274 4.92 -22.99 12.16
C ASN A 274 3.91 -23.35 11.04
N PRO A 275 4.39 -23.84 9.90
CA PRO A 275 3.61 -24.07 8.68
C PRO A 275 2.52 -25.16 8.78
N GLU A 276 2.42 -25.90 9.88
CA GLU A 276 1.41 -26.96 10.05
C GLU A 276 -0.03 -26.44 10.29
N THR A 277 -0.23 -25.13 10.34
CA THR A 277 -1.55 -24.46 10.32
C THR A 277 -1.58 -23.40 9.22
N PRO A 278 -2.75 -23.20 8.59
CA PRO A 278 -2.94 -23.30 7.15
C PRO A 278 -2.02 -22.36 6.36
N MET A 279 -0.92 -22.91 5.82
CA MET A 279 -0.14 -22.24 4.78
C MET A 279 -1.00 -22.04 3.52
N SER A 280 -0.77 -20.92 2.83
CA SER A 280 -1.14 -20.82 1.42
C SER A 280 -0.31 -21.83 0.64
N LEU A 281 -0.96 -22.72 -0.10
CA LEU A 281 -0.31 -23.67 -1.01
C LEU A 281 0.72 -22.99 -1.94
N MET A 282 0.52 -21.71 -2.30
CA MET A 282 1.50 -20.96 -3.10
C MET A 282 2.84 -20.78 -2.39
N ALA A 283 2.84 -20.59 -1.07
CA ALA A 283 4.06 -20.50 -0.28
C ALA A 283 4.79 -21.86 -0.20
N MET A 284 4.04 -22.96 -0.13
CA MET A 284 4.62 -24.31 -0.17
C MET A 284 5.25 -24.61 -1.54
N LEU A 285 4.55 -24.27 -2.63
CA LEU A 285 5.05 -24.39 -4.01
C LEU A 285 6.32 -23.58 -4.25
N SER A 286 6.41 -22.39 -3.64
CA SER A 286 7.61 -21.57 -3.72
C SER A 286 8.79 -22.22 -2.99
N ALA A 287 8.54 -22.89 -1.85
CA ALA A 287 9.59 -23.46 -1.01
C ALA A 287 10.06 -24.87 -1.43
N ASP A 288 9.15 -25.79 -1.74
CA ASP A 288 9.45 -27.16 -2.16
C ASP A 288 8.48 -27.67 -3.26
N PRO A 289 8.67 -27.21 -4.51
CA PRO A 289 7.81 -27.62 -5.62
C PRO A 289 7.95 -29.12 -5.96
N ILE A 290 9.14 -29.71 -5.75
CA ILE A 290 9.42 -31.10 -6.13
C ILE A 290 8.76 -32.07 -5.14
N GLY A 291 8.82 -31.78 -3.84
CA GLY A 291 8.16 -32.58 -2.82
C GLY A 291 6.65 -32.64 -3.01
N LEU A 292 6.03 -31.54 -3.45
CA LEU A 292 4.58 -31.48 -3.69
C LEU A 292 4.12 -32.27 -4.92
N VAL A 293 4.95 -32.34 -5.96
CA VAL A 293 4.64 -33.13 -7.17
C VAL A 293 4.77 -34.65 -6.93
N ALA A 294 5.56 -35.05 -5.93
CA ALA A 294 5.85 -36.47 -5.67
C ALA A 294 4.63 -37.28 -5.19
N ASP A 295 3.59 -36.62 -4.69
CA ASP A 295 2.34 -37.24 -4.25
C ASP A 295 1.11 -36.60 -4.94
N PRO A 296 0.78 -37.03 -6.16
CA PRO A 296 -0.27 -36.40 -6.97
C PRO A 296 -1.70 -36.65 -6.45
N ASP A 297 -1.87 -37.61 -5.52
CA ASP A 297 -3.17 -37.92 -4.92
C ASP A 297 -3.49 -37.01 -3.71
N SER A 298 -2.51 -36.24 -3.23
CA SER A 298 -2.69 -35.29 -2.14
C SER A 298 -3.46 -34.04 -2.61
N THR A 299 -4.47 -33.65 -1.83
CA THR A 299 -5.31 -32.47 -2.07
C THR A 299 -5.07 -31.39 -1.01
N TYR A 300 -5.07 -30.14 -1.44
CA TYR A 300 -4.77 -28.97 -0.63
C TYR A 300 -5.85 -27.89 -0.79
N THR A 301 -6.12 -27.15 0.27
CA THR A 301 -6.95 -25.93 0.19
C THR A 301 -6.06 -24.76 -0.18
N LEU A 302 -6.33 -24.15 -1.33
CA LEU A 302 -5.70 -22.93 -1.82
C LEU A 302 -6.64 -21.74 -1.60
N SER A 303 -6.13 -20.65 -1.04
CA SER A 303 -6.76 -19.32 -1.10
C SER A 303 -5.92 -18.42 -2.00
N ALA A 304 -6.55 -17.86 -3.04
CA ALA A 304 -5.86 -17.12 -4.10
C ALA A 304 -6.77 -16.07 -4.75
N PHE A 305 -6.26 -15.41 -5.78
CA PHE A 305 -7.03 -14.51 -6.63
C PHE A 305 -6.91 -14.91 -8.10
N VAL A 306 -7.99 -14.73 -8.86
CA VAL A 306 -8.03 -15.01 -10.29
C VAL A 306 -7.24 -13.93 -11.05
N LYS A 307 -6.22 -14.31 -11.82
CA LYS A 307 -5.36 -13.37 -12.55
C LYS A 307 -6.05 -12.78 -13.78
N TYR A 308 -6.65 -13.63 -14.59
CA TYR A 308 -7.38 -13.27 -15.80
C TYR A 308 -8.77 -13.87 -15.72
N ALA A 309 -9.77 -13.12 -16.18
CA ALA A 309 -11.14 -13.55 -16.15
C ALA A 309 -11.32 -14.87 -16.93
N VAL A 310 -12.15 -15.76 -16.41
CA VAL A 310 -12.43 -17.06 -17.02
C VAL A 310 -13.91 -17.12 -17.38
N GLU A 311 -14.20 -17.40 -18.65
CA GLU A 311 -15.56 -17.42 -19.14
C GLU A 311 -16.38 -18.62 -18.63
N PRO A 312 -17.72 -18.46 -18.52
CA PRO A 312 -18.62 -19.58 -18.35
C PRO A 312 -18.46 -20.57 -19.51
N GLY A 313 -18.34 -21.85 -19.20
CA GLY A 313 -18.11 -22.88 -20.20
C GLY A 313 -18.39 -24.27 -19.67
N VAL A 314 -18.54 -25.24 -20.58
CA VAL A 314 -18.80 -26.64 -20.22
C VAL A 314 -17.52 -27.47 -20.10
N GLU A 315 -16.41 -26.96 -20.64
CA GLU A 315 -15.10 -27.63 -20.64
C GLU A 315 -14.22 -27.12 -19.50
N ASN A 316 -13.20 -27.92 -19.17
CA ASN A 316 -12.15 -27.47 -18.27
C ASN A 316 -11.34 -26.39 -18.98
N GLU A 317 -11.05 -25.31 -18.27
CA GLU A 317 -10.29 -24.19 -18.83
C GLU A 317 -8.95 -24.03 -18.11
N GLU A 318 -7.95 -23.62 -18.88
CA GLU A 318 -6.70 -23.15 -18.30
C GLU A 318 -6.91 -21.76 -17.71
N ALA A 319 -6.47 -21.58 -16.48
CA ALA A 319 -6.47 -20.29 -15.83
C ALA A 319 -5.17 -20.05 -15.06
N TYR A 320 -5.08 -18.87 -14.46
CA TYR A 320 -3.94 -18.48 -13.65
C TYR A 320 -4.42 -17.89 -12.34
N PHE A 321 -3.88 -18.37 -11.23
CA PHE A 321 -4.10 -17.79 -9.91
C PHE A 321 -2.86 -17.06 -9.42
N VAL A 322 -3.08 -16.00 -8.64
CA VAL A 322 -2.06 -15.14 -8.04
C VAL A 322 -2.28 -14.99 -6.54
N ASP A 323 -1.22 -14.57 -5.86
CA ASP A 323 -1.17 -14.36 -4.41
C ASP A 323 -1.82 -13.04 -3.95
N ALA A 324 -2.12 -12.10 -4.86
CA ALA A 324 -2.79 -10.85 -4.54
C ALA A 324 -3.88 -10.47 -5.57
N ALA A 325 -4.91 -9.76 -5.11
CA ALA A 325 -6.06 -9.35 -5.92
C ALA A 325 -5.73 -8.34 -7.04
N SER A 326 -4.56 -7.70 -7.00
CA SER A 326 -4.20 -6.58 -7.87
C SER A 326 -2.73 -6.60 -8.23
N TYR A 327 -2.42 -6.23 -9.49
CA TYR A 327 -1.08 -6.36 -10.06
C TYR A 327 -0.03 -5.71 -9.17
N SER A 328 0.91 -6.53 -8.69
CA SER A 328 2.08 -6.09 -7.94
C SER A 328 3.33 -6.67 -8.59
N PRO A 329 4.42 -5.89 -8.73
CA PRO A 329 5.71 -6.44 -9.10
C PRO A 329 6.11 -7.57 -8.13
N GLY A 330 6.35 -8.77 -8.67
CA GLY A 330 6.68 -9.96 -7.87
C GLY A 330 5.53 -10.92 -7.61
N TRP A 331 4.38 -10.76 -8.30
CA TRP A 331 3.28 -11.72 -8.25
C TRP A 331 3.70 -13.17 -8.45
N THR A 332 3.45 -14.01 -7.45
CA THR A 332 3.54 -15.45 -7.61
C THR A 332 2.36 -15.91 -8.46
N THR A 333 2.63 -16.37 -9.66
CA THR A 333 1.60 -16.89 -10.58
C THR A 333 1.71 -18.40 -10.67
N VAL A 334 0.59 -19.09 -10.53
CA VAL A 334 0.50 -20.54 -10.75
C VAL A 334 -0.54 -20.85 -11.83
N ALA A 335 -0.19 -21.77 -12.74
CA ALA A 335 -1.10 -22.27 -13.74
C ALA A 335 -2.10 -23.25 -13.10
N VAL A 336 -3.37 -23.14 -13.45
CA VAL A 336 -4.42 -23.98 -12.89
C VAL A 336 -5.33 -24.52 -13.99
N SER A 337 -5.95 -25.68 -13.74
CA SER A 337 -7.03 -26.23 -14.54
C SER A 337 -8.33 -26.13 -13.75
N VAL A 338 -9.28 -25.33 -14.23
CA VAL A 338 -10.57 -25.09 -13.57
C VAL A 338 -11.64 -26.00 -14.18
N PRO A 339 -12.41 -26.76 -13.38
CA PRO A 339 -13.39 -27.70 -13.90
C PRO A 339 -14.59 -26.98 -14.53
N GLY A 340 -15.15 -27.57 -15.58
CA GLY A 340 -16.50 -27.26 -16.08
C GLY A 340 -17.57 -28.17 -15.44
N PRO A 341 -18.87 -27.87 -15.59
CA PRO A 341 -19.44 -26.68 -16.22
C PRO A 341 -19.55 -25.48 -15.26
N ARG A 342 -19.27 -24.28 -15.78
CA ARG A 342 -19.35 -23.00 -15.07
C ARG A 342 -20.51 -22.16 -15.62
N THR A 343 -21.31 -21.58 -14.73
CA THR A 343 -22.46 -20.74 -15.10
C THR A 343 -22.23 -19.24 -14.90
N ALA A 344 -21.10 -18.86 -14.32
CA ALA A 344 -20.73 -17.49 -14.03
C ALA A 344 -19.24 -17.28 -14.36
N TRP A 345 -18.88 -16.03 -14.65
CA TRP A 345 -17.49 -15.63 -14.83
C TRP A 345 -16.70 -15.78 -13.54
N LEU A 346 -15.43 -16.16 -13.67
CA LEU A 346 -14.45 -15.91 -12.63
C LEU A 346 -13.80 -14.58 -12.97
N GLU A 347 -13.97 -13.56 -12.12
CA GLU A 347 -13.55 -12.20 -12.45
C GLU A 347 -12.09 -11.95 -12.05
N THR A 348 -11.36 -11.16 -12.84
CA THR A 348 -9.98 -10.75 -12.48
C THR A 348 -9.96 -10.07 -11.11
N GLY A 349 -9.07 -10.52 -10.23
CA GLY A 349 -8.93 -10.05 -8.86
C GLY A 349 -9.96 -10.63 -7.88
N GLN A 350 -10.86 -11.51 -8.33
CA GLN A 350 -11.81 -12.18 -7.45
C GLN A 350 -11.10 -13.20 -6.57
N ASN A 351 -11.38 -13.15 -5.26
CA ASN A 351 -10.88 -14.15 -4.33
C ASN A 351 -11.51 -15.52 -4.63
N ILE A 352 -10.69 -16.57 -4.59
CA ILE A 352 -11.11 -17.95 -4.80
C ILE A 352 -10.46 -18.83 -3.72
N ILE A 353 -11.29 -19.65 -3.09
CA ILE A 353 -10.83 -20.72 -2.18
C ILE A 353 -11.13 -22.04 -2.88
N ALA A 354 -10.09 -22.75 -3.32
CA ALA A 354 -10.16 -23.94 -4.14
C ALA A 354 -9.53 -25.15 -3.44
N ASN A 355 -10.14 -26.31 -3.60
CA ASN A 355 -9.52 -27.59 -3.30
C ASN A 355 -8.78 -28.10 -4.54
N VAL A 356 -7.48 -28.34 -4.43
CA VAL A 356 -6.61 -28.60 -5.59
C VAL A 356 -5.62 -29.74 -5.33
N SER A 357 -5.23 -30.45 -6.38
CA SER A 357 -4.03 -31.29 -6.38
C SER A 357 -2.89 -30.66 -7.18
N VAL A 358 -1.65 -31.06 -6.88
CA VAL A 358 -0.45 -30.56 -7.57
C VAL A 358 -0.01 -31.59 -8.61
N SER A 359 0.17 -31.16 -9.84
CA SER A 359 0.62 -32.02 -10.94
C SER A 359 1.74 -31.37 -11.74
N TRP A 360 2.55 -32.21 -12.39
CA TRP A 360 3.49 -31.76 -13.40
C TRP A 360 2.82 -31.82 -14.77
N ASP A 361 2.84 -30.70 -15.48
CA ASP A 361 2.36 -30.58 -16.86
C ASP A 361 3.55 -30.82 -17.81
N ASP A 362 3.54 -31.97 -18.49
CA ASP A 362 4.57 -32.35 -19.45
C ASP A 362 4.54 -31.52 -20.74
N GLU A 363 3.37 -31.00 -21.14
CA GLU A 363 3.21 -30.23 -22.37
C GLU A 363 3.82 -28.82 -22.22
N ASP A 364 3.54 -28.18 -21.08
CA ASP A 364 4.05 -26.84 -20.77
C ASP A 364 5.32 -26.84 -19.90
N MET A 365 5.81 -28.02 -19.50
CA MET A 365 6.96 -28.22 -18.61
C MET A 365 6.92 -27.35 -17.34
N ARG A 366 5.78 -27.35 -16.64
CA ARG A 366 5.55 -26.53 -15.43
C ARG A 366 4.66 -27.25 -14.42
N ILE A 367 4.64 -26.75 -13.18
CA ILE A 367 3.64 -27.19 -12.21
C ILE A 367 2.28 -26.62 -12.58
N ARG A 368 1.25 -27.46 -12.51
CA ARG A 368 -0.15 -27.10 -12.70
C ARG A 368 -0.99 -27.61 -11.52
N LEU A 369 -1.85 -26.74 -11.00
CA LEU A 369 -2.84 -27.12 -10.01
C LEU A 369 -4.11 -27.61 -10.70
N ILE A 370 -4.64 -28.75 -10.26
CA ILE A 370 -5.91 -29.28 -10.76
C ILE A 370 -6.99 -28.95 -9.74
N VAL A 371 -7.93 -28.08 -10.11
CA VAL A 371 -9.02 -27.68 -9.22
C VAL A 371 -10.10 -28.77 -9.23
N HIS A 372 -10.48 -29.25 -8.04
CA HIS A 372 -11.55 -30.23 -7.85
C HIS A 372 -12.89 -29.54 -7.56
N ASP A 373 -12.85 -28.55 -6.67
CA ASP A 373 -13.98 -27.73 -6.28
C ASP A 373 -13.48 -26.37 -5.77
N TYR A 374 -14.37 -25.37 -5.74
CA TYR A 374 -14.02 -24.03 -5.25
C TYR A 374 -15.23 -23.24 -4.77
N THR A 375 -14.93 -22.22 -3.96
CA THR A 375 -15.85 -21.17 -3.53
C THR A 375 -15.28 -19.82 -3.92
N LEU A 376 -16.17 -18.89 -4.32
CA LEU A 376 -15.77 -17.56 -4.75
C LEU A 376 -16.11 -16.53 -3.68
N GLY A 377 -15.20 -15.57 -3.51
CA GLY A 377 -15.43 -14.37 -2.74
C GLY A 377 -16.24 -13.33 -3.52
N THR A 378 -16.29 -12.13 -2.97
CA THR A 378 -16.99 -10.99 -3.56
C THR A 378 -16.46 -10.67 -4.95
N VAL A 379 -17.37 -10.46 -5.91
CA VAL A 379 -17.03 -10.00 -7.26
C VAL A 379 -16.42 -8.60 -7.17
N PRO A 380 -15.21 -8.37 -7.72
CA PRO A 380 -14.59 -7.05 -7.77
C PRO A 380 -15.48 -6.03 -8.49
N SER A 381 -15.34 -4.76 -8.11
CA SER A 381 -16.03 -3.67 -8.80
C SER A 381 -15.62 -3.61 -10.26
N ALA A 382 -16.60 -3.35 -11.13
CA ALA A 382 -16.35 -3.18 -12.55
C ALA A 382 -15.33 -2.04 -12.80
N ARG A 383 -14.44 -2.25 -13.77
CA ARG A 383 -13.47 -1.24 -14.17
C ARG A 383 -14.16 -0.11 -14.92
N THR A 384 -14.06 1.11 -14.41
CA THR A 384 -14.58 2.28 -15.13
C THR A 384 -13.76 2.52 -16.39
N LEU A 385 -14.46 2.64 -17.52
CA LEU A 385 -13.88 3.07 -18.78
C LEU A 385 -14.22 4.55 -19.00
N LEU A 386 -13.26 5.32 -19.52
CA LEU A 386 -13.50 6.69 -19.96
C LEU A 386 -13.64 6.72 -21.47
N TRP A 387 -14.58 7.54 -21.95
CA TRP A 387 -14.77 7.73 -23.39
C TRP A 387 -13.52 8.28 -24.10
N ASP A 388 -12.71 9.06 -23.39
CA ASP A 388 -11.50 9.69 -23.96
C ASP A 388 -10.31 8.72 -24.12
N ASP A 389 -10.34 7.56 -23.44
CA ASP A 389 -9.26 6.56 -23.51
C ASP A 389 -9.18 5.86 -24.88
N GLY A 390 -10.33 5.75 -25.55
CA GLY A 390 -10.48 5.11 -26.86
C GLY A 390 -10.21 3.60 -26.88
N ALA A 391 -10.41 2.99 -28.06
CA ALA A 391 -10.42 1.52 -28.22
C ALA A 391 -9.09 0.84 -27.86
N THR A 392 -7.95 1.52 -28.05
CA THR A 392 -6.63 0.96 -27.70
C THR A 392 -6.49 0.76 -26.20
N GLN A 393 -6.89 1.74 -25.40
CA GLN A 393 -6.82 1.63 -23.95
C GLN A 393 -7.87 0.66 -23.41
N TRP A 394 -9.09 0.68 -23.95
CA TRP A 394 -10.14 -0.26 -23.59
C TRP A 394 -9.75 -1.72 -23.88
N SER A 395 -8.87 -1.96 -24.86
CA SER A 395 -8.40 -3.31 -25.17
C SER A 395 -7.67 -4.00 -24.00
N TYR A 396 -7.11 -3.22 -23.06
CA TYR A 396 -6.51 -3.76 -21.82
C TYR A 396 -7.55 -4.24 -20.80
N ALA A 397 -8.82 -3.90 -20.99
CA ALA A 397 -9.94 -4.32 -20.16
C ALA A 397 -10.80 -5.40 -20.85
N ARG A 398 -10.28 -6.05 -21.91
CA ARG A 398 -10.98 -7.14 -22.58
C ARG A 398 -11.27 -8.27 -21.60
N ASP A 399 -12.47 -8.85 -21.71
CA ASP A 399 -12.95 -9.97 -20.90
C ASP A 399 -13.08 -9.66 -19.40
N GLN A 400 -12.96 -8.40 -18.99
CA GLN A 400 -13.17 -7.94 -17.61
C GLN A 400 -14.56 -7.30 -17.46
N ASN A 401 -15.11 -7.37 -16.25
CA ASN A 401 -16.27 -6.57 -15.89
C ASN A 401 -15.95 -5.05 -15.97
N VAL A 402 -16.70 -4.31 -16.78
CA VAL A 402 -16.47 -2.87 -17.05
C VAL A 402 -17.70 -2.03 -16.80
N LEU A 403 -17.48 -0.78 -16.40
CA LEU A 403 -18.49 0.26 -16.22
C LEU A 403 -18.20 1.39 -17.20
N LEU A 404 -19.12 1.68 -18.11
CA LEU A 404 -19.04 2.86 -18.96
C LEU A 404 -20.33 3.67 -18.79
N ASN A 405 -20.19 4.96 -18.47
CA ASN A 405 -21.33 5.84 -18.29
C ASN A 405 -21.82 6.36 -19.64
N GLY A 406 -23.13 6.32 -19.90
CA GLY A 406 -23.69 6.92 -21.10
C GLY A 406 -25.20 6.82 -21.14
N LYS A 407 -25.78 7.37 -22.20
CA LYS A 407 -27.22 7.34 -22.43
C LYS A 407 -27.58 6.19 -23.36
N ALA A 408 -28.31 5.22 -22.84
CA ALA A 408 -28.88 4.15 -23.66
C ALA A 408 -29.90 4.74 -24.64
N THR A 409 -29.68 4.54 -25.94
CA THR A 409 -30.50 5.04 -27.04
C THR A 409 -30.71 3.93 -28.07
N ASP A 410 -31.94 3.72 -28.50
CA ASP A 410 -32.22 2.84 -29.65
C ASP A 410 -31.95 3.61 -30.95
N VAL A 411 -31.02 3.08 -31.76
CA VAL A 411 -30.69 3.61 -33.09
C VAL A 411 -30.88 2.48 -34.08
N ASP A 412 -31.84 2.64 -34.99
CA ASP A 412 -32.17 1.66 -36.04
C ASP A 412 -32.46 0.23 -35.52
N GLY A 413 -33.06 0.11 -34.33
CA GLY A 413 -33.43 -1.18 -33.72
C GLY A 413 -32.28 -1.92 -33.03
N GLN A 414 -31.13 -1.27 -32.84
CA GLN A 414 -30.06 -1.73 -31.96
C GLN A 414 -29.92 -0.78 -30.78
N TRP A 415 -29.63 -1.33 -29.60
CA TRP A 415 -29.34 -0.51 -28.42
C TRP A 415 -27.89 -0.04 -28.47
N HIS A 416 -27.72 1.26 -28.36
CA HIS A 416 -26.42 1.91 -28.25
C HIS A 416 -26.31 2.61 -26.90
N LEU A 417 -25.12 2.59 -26.30
CA LEU A 417 -24.76 3.50 -25.24
C LEU A 417 -24.04 4.69 -25.87
N VAL A 418 -24.59 5.89 -25.71
CA VAL A 418 -24.09 7.12 -26.35
C VAL A 418 -23.45 8.03 -25.29
N ARG A 419 -22.26 8.57 -25.58
CA ARG A 419 -21.58 9.55 -24.72
C ARG A 419 -22.35 10.87 -24.71
N ASP A 420 -22.61 11.39 -23.52
CA ASP A 420 -23.34 12.65 -23.38
C ASP A 420 -22.64 13.81 -24.09
N GLY A 421 -23.41 14.64 -24.79
CA GLY A 421 -22.89 15.77 -25.57
C GLY A 421 -22.07 15.41 -26.82
N SER A 422 -22.01 14.14 -27.26
CA SER A 422 -21.26 13.72 -28.45
C SER A 422 -22.05 12.75 -29.35
N ASN A 423 -21.46 12.39 -30.50
CA ASN A 423 -21.95 11.34 -31.39
C ASN A 423 -21.20 10.00 -31.22
N GLU A 424 -20.33 9.88 -30.21
CA GLU A 424 -19.62 8.64 -29.92
C GLU A 424 -20.58 7.63 -29.27
N SER A 425 -20.52 6.38 -29.73
CA SER A 425 -21.40 5.32 -29.22
C SER A 425 -20.75 3.95 -29.24
N ILE A 426 -21.21 3.07 -28.36
CA ILE A 426 -20.94 1.62 -28.40
C ILE A 426 -22.25 0.86 -28.56
N VAL A 427 -22.20 -0.29 -29.23
CA VAL A 427 -23.34 -1.21 -29.36
C VAL A 427 -23.42 -2.04 -28.07
N LEU A 428 -24.62 -2.23 -27.53
CA LEU A 428 -24.91 -3.04 -26.33
C LEU A 428 -25.30 -4.48 -26.67
#